data_AF-A0A655EPM4-F1
#
_entry.id   AF-A0A655EPM4-F1
#
_cell.length_a   1.000
_cell.length_b   1.000
_cell.length_c   1.000
_cell.angle_alpha   90.00
_cell.angle_beta   90.00
_cell.angle_gamma   90.00
#
_symmetry.space_group_name_H-M   'P 1'
#
loop_
_entity.id
_entity.type
_entity.pdbx_description
1 polymer ?
#
loop_
_entity_poly.entity_id
_entity_poly.type
_entity_poly.pdbx_seq_one_letter_code
_entity_poly.pdbx_strand_id
1 'polypeptide(L)'
;MVVQFDEPSLPAALGGRLTGVTALSPVAPLDETVAEALLDTCIAAVDADVALHSCSPDLPWDLLQRSRISAVSVDASTLQAADLDAVAAFVESGRTVVLGLVPVTAPERAPSMEEVAAAAVAVTDRLGVPRSALRDRLGVSPACGLANATGQWARTAVGLARDVAEAFARDPEAI
;
A
#
# COMPACT_ATOMS: atom_id res chain seq x y z
N MET A 1 0.97 -18.76 -1.73
CA MET A 1 1.99 -18.06 -0.92
C MET A 1 2.20 -16.71 -1.58
N VAL A 2 2.40 -15.64 -0.81
CA VAL A 2 2.68 -14.29 -1.32
C VAL A 2 4.02 -13.86 -0.75
N VAL A 3 4.84 -13.18 -1.53
CA VAL A 3 6.10 -12.58 -1.07
C VAL A 3 5.98 -11.07 -1.11
N GLN A 4 6.38 -10.42 -0.01
CA GLN A 4 6.36 -8.96 0.08
C GLN A 4 7.75 -8.41 -0.25
N PHE A 5 7.80 -7.44 -1.16
CA PHE A 5 8.97 -6.58 -1.39
C PHE A 5 8.74 -5.23 -0.72
N ASP A 6 9.63 -4.86 0.19
CA ASP A 6 9.57 -3.57 0.88
C ASP A 6 10.41 -2.54 0.13
N GLU A 7 9.75 -1.57 -0.52
CA GLU A 7 10.39 -0.58 -1.39
C GLU A 7 10.05 0.87 -0.98
N PRO A 8 10.28 1.28 0.29
CA PRO A 8 9.99 2.65 0.73
C PRO A 8 10.88 3.70 0.04
N SER A 9 12.03 3.29 -0.49
CA SER A 9 12.98 4.15 -1.20
C SER A 9 12.68 4.31 -2.69
N LEU A 10 11.77 3.54 -3.27
CA LEU A 10 11.50 3.55 -4.72
C LEU A 10 11.14 4.96 -5.25
N PRO A 11 10.23 5.73 -4.62
CA PRO A 11 9.96 7.11 -5.03
C PRO A 11 11.21 8.00 -5.01
N ALA A 12 12.03 7.86 -3.98
CA ALA A 12 13.26 8.64 -3.83
C ALA A 12 14.34 8.23 -4.85
N ALA A 13 14.42 6.95 -5.21
CA ALA A 13 15.34 6.43 -6.21
C ALA A 13 15.02 6.99 -7.61
N LEU A 14 13.77 6.91 -8.03
CA LEU A 14 13.32 7.46 -9.33
C LEU A 14 13.43 8.98 -9.36
N GLY A 15 13.20 9.63 -8.22
CA GLY A 15 13.29 11.08 -8.09
C GLY A 15 14.70 11.66 -7.93
N GLY A 16 15.74 10.82 -7.85
CA GLY A 16 17.11 11.29 -7.58
C GLY A 16 17.26 11.96 -6.20
N ARG A 17 16.44 11.53 -5.23
CA ARG A 17 16.37 12.09 -3.86
C ARG A 17 17.09 11.22 -2.83
N LEU A 18 17.73 10.14 -3.24
CA LEU A 18 18.52 9.30 -2.35
C LEU A 18 19.79 10.06 -1.90
N THR A 19 20.03 10.07 -0.60
CA THR A 19 21.26 10.59 -0.02
C THR A 19 22.43 9.70 -0.41
N GLY A 20 23.46 10.26 -1.04
CA GLY A 20 24.73 9.53 -1.22
C GLY A 20 25.59 9.56 0.04
N VAL A 21 26.87 9.17 -0.12
CA VAL A 21 27.84 9.05 0.99
C VAL A 21 28.01 10.37 1.76
N THR A 22 27.77 11.51 1.09
CA THR A 22 27.68 12.82 1.72
C THR A 22 26.45 13.58 1.21
N ALA A 23 25.97 14.57 1.97
CA ALA A 23 24.88 15.44 1.56
C ALA A 23 25.17 16.26 0.27
N LEU A 24 26.43 16.30 -0.18
CA LEU A 24 26.88 17.03 -1.38
C LEU A 24 27.02 16.10 -2.61
N SER A 25 26.62 14.84 -2.52
CA SER A 25 26.69 13.89 -3.63
C SER A 25 25.42 13.05 -3.67
N PRO A 26 24.29 13.62 -4.15
CA PRO A 26 23.05 12.85 -4.30
C PRO A 26 23.23 11.74 -5.34
N VAL A 27 22.51 10.64 -5.17
CA VAL A 27 22.45 9.57 -6.17
C VAL A 27 21.58 10.05 -7.33
N ALA A 28 22.07 9.91 -8.56
CA ALA A 28 21.31 10.26 -9.76
C ALA A 28 19.97 9.49 -9.82
N PRO A 29 18.92 10.09 -10.40
CA PRO A 29 17.64 9.41 -10.57
C PRO A 29 17.82 8.11 -11.34
N LEU A 30 17.19 7.05 -10.85
CA LEU A 30 17.11 5.77 -11.55
C LEU A 30 16.10 5.90 -12.69
N ASP A 31 16.49 5.46 -13.89
CA ASP A 31 15.58 5.41 -15.03
C ASP A 31 14.43 4.42 -14.77
N GLU A 32 13.20 4.83 -15.07
CA GLU A 32 12.00 4.02 -14.80
C GLU A 32 12.02 2.67 -15.52
N THR A 33 12.56 2.61 -16.75
CA THR A 33 12.61 1.35 -17.51
C THR A 33 13.60 0.38 -16.89
N VAL A 34 14.68 0.90 -16.30
CA VAL A 34 15.66 0.11 -15.55
C VAL A 34 15.04 -0.39 -14.24
N ALA A 35 14.34 0.48 -13.50
CA ALA A 35 13.66 0.11 -12.26
C ALA A 35 12.59 -0.98 -12.49
N GLU A 36 11.79 -0.82 -13.54
CA GLU A 36 10.79 -1.81 -13.97
C GLU A 36 11.44 -3.17 -14.28
N ALA A 37 12.50 -3.18 -15.10
CA ALA A 37 13.19 -4.41 -15.47
C ALA A 37 13.83 -5.12 -14.25
N LEU A 38 14.36 -4.36 -13.29
CA LEU A 38 14.93 -4.92 -12.06
C LEU A 38 13.85 -5.53 -11.17
N LEU A 39 12.74 -4.83 -10.97
CA LEU A 39 11.60 -5.34 -10.20
C LEU A 39 11.06 -6.63 -10.83
N ASP A 40 10.82 -6.64 -12.14
CA ASP A 40 10.32 -7.81 -12.86
C ASP A 40 11.30 -8.99 -12.81
N THR A 41 12.61 -8.72 -12.82
CA THR A 41 13.64 -9.75 -12.66
C THR A 41 13.56 -10.39 -11.26
N CYS A 42 13.42 -9.57 -10.22
CA CYS A 42 13.24 -10.06 -8.86
C CYS A 42 11.94 -10.85 -8.70
N ILE A 43 10.83 -10.39 -9.27
CA ILE A 43 9.53 -11.08 -9.24
C ILE A 43 9.64 -12.46 -9.91
N ALA A 44 10.29 -12.53 -11.08
CA ALA A 44 10.47 -13.78 -11.80
C ALA A 44 11.28 -14.84 -11.04
N ALA A 45 12.10 -14.43 -10.07
CA ALA A 45 12.93 -15.34 -9.26
C ALA A 45 12.18 -15.98 -8.08
N VAL A 46 11.01 -15.46 -7.70
CA VAL A 46 10.33 -15.81 -6.44
C VAL A 46 9.26 -16.90 -6.58
N ASP A 47 8.84 -17.22 -7.82
CA ASP A 47 7.83 -18.25 -8.15
C ASP A 47 6.56 -18.18 -7.29
N ALA A 48 6.12 -16.95 -6.98
CA ALA A 48 4.91 -16.65 -6.21
C ALA A 48 4.39 -15.25 -6.57
N ASP A 49 3.14 -14.96 -6.19
CA ASP A 49 2.61 -13.60 -6.28
C ASP A 49 3.43 -12.65 -5.40
N VAL A 50 3.73 -11.47 -5.95
CA VAL A 50 4.50 -10.42 -5.25
C VAL A 50 3.58 -9.27 -4.86
N ALA A 51 3.65 -8.90 -3.60
CA ALA A 51 3.09 -7.66 -3.07
C ALA A 51 4.20 -6.65 -2.83
N LEU A 52 4.08 -5.42 -3.32
CA LEU A 52 5.01 -4.34 -2.99
C LEU A 52 4.45 -3.55 -1.81
N HIS A 53 5.24 -3.30 -0.79
CA HIS A 53 4.91 -2.40 0.30
C HIS A 53 5.73 -1.11 0.20
N SER A 54 5.07 0.03 0.39
CA SER A 54 5.73 1.31 0.63
C SER A 54 4.84 2.21 1.48
N CYS A 55 5.42 2.78 2.53
CA CYS A 55 4.78 3.80 3.35
C CYS A 55 5.21 5.24 2.96
N SER A 56 5.92 5.39 1.84
CA SER A 56 6.40 6.69 1.36
C SER A 56 5.39 7.32 0.40
N PRO A 57 5.26 8.66 0.38
CA PRO A 57 4.47 9.36 -0.63
C PRO A 57 5.11 9.24 -2.02
N ASP A 58 4.37 9.70 -3.04
CA ASP A 58 4.80 9.78 -4.43
C ASP A 58 5.13 8.41 -5.05
N LEU A 59 4.34 7.37 -4.72
CA LEU A 59 4.48 6.06 -5.34
C LEU A 59 4.34 6.16 -6.87
N PRO A 60 5.25 5.53 -7.64
CA PRO A 60 5.24 5.61 -9.10
C PRO A 60 4.19 4.65 -9.70
N TRP A 61 2.91 4.98 -9.55
CA TRP A 61 1.81 4.10 -9.96
C TRP A 61 1.88 3.67 -11.43
N ASP A 62 2.33 4.54 -12.34
CA ASP A 62 2.51 4.19 -13.75
C ASP A 62 3.56 3.09 -13.96
N LEU A 63 4.66 3.10 -13.20
CA LEU A 63 5.65 2.03 -13.22
C LEU A 63 5.08 0.75 -12.63
N LEU A 64 4.40 0.84 -11.48
CA LEU A 64 3.76 -0.30 -10.83
C LEU A 64 2.71 -0.94 -11.76
N GLN A 65 1.99 -0.12 -12.54
CA GLN A 65 1.01 -0.57 -13.53
C GLN A 65 1.64 -1.43 -14.63
N ARG A 66 2.84 -1.07 -15.09
CA ARG A 66 3.60 -1.82 -16.12
C ARG A 66 4.30 -3.07 -15.57
N SER A 67 4.66 -3.05 -14.29
CA SER A 67 5.30 -4.18 -13.62
C SER A 67 4.37 -5.40 -13.42
N ARG A 68 4.97 -6.53 -13.06
CA ARG A 68 4.26 -7.78 -12.72
C ARG A 68 3.78 -7.87 -11.28
N ILE A 69 3.79 -6.77 -10.52
CA ILE A 69 3.35 -6.76 -9.13
C ILE A 69 1.85 -7.07 -9.06
N SER A 70 1.48 -8.07 -8.26
CA SER A 70 0.09 -8.51 -8.08
C SER A 70 -0.68 -7.66 -7.07
N ALA A 71 0.02 -7.05 -6.10
CA ALA A 71 -0.59 -6.21 -5.08
C ALA A 71 0.32 -5.07 -4.59
N VAL A 72 -0.27 -3.95 -4.17
CA VAL A 72 0.47 -2.82 -3.56
C VAL A 72 -0.12 -2.50 -2.19
N SER A 73 0.69 -2.57 -1.14
CA SER A 73 0.38 -2.08 0.20
C SER A 73 0.92 -0.66 0.36
N VAL A 74 0.02 0.30 0.57
CA VAL A 74 0.35 1.73 0.64
C VAL A 74 -0.23 2.34 1.90
N ASP A 75 0.50 3.26 2.53
CA ASP A 75 -0.08 4.12 3.58
C ASP A 75 -1.17 5.00 2.96
N ALA A 76 -2.43 4.79 3.34
CA ALA A 76 -3.54 5.53 2.74
C ALA A 76 -3.47 7.04 3.03
N SER A 77 -2.75 7.45 4.08
CA SER A 77 -2.54 8.87 4.41
C SER A 77 -1.60 9.58 3.44
N THR A 78 -0.78 8.85 2.67
CA THR A 78 0.11 9.44 1.67
C THR A 78 -0.55 9.63 0.31
N LEU A 79 -1.71 8.98 0.06
CA LEU A 79 -2.43 9.08 -1.20
C LEU A 79 -2.97 10.49 -1.46
N GLN A 80 -2.56 11.07 -2.57
CA GLN A 80 -3.01 12.38 -3.05
C GLN A 80 -4.13 12.23 -4.07
N ALA A 81 -4.83 13.33 -4.36
CA ALA A 81 -5.86 13.34 -5.41
C ALA A 81 -5.30 12.93 -6.79
N ALA A 82 -4.04 13.26 -7.06
CA ALA A 82 -3.35 12.90 -8.30
C ALA A 82 -3.10 11.39 -8.45
N ASP A 83 -3.09 10.63 -7.35
CA ASP A 83 -2.84 9.18 -7.38
C ASP A 83 -4.10 8.37 -7.69
N LEU A 84 -5.29 8.93 -7.42
CA LEU A 84 -6.55 8.17 -7.36
C LEU A 84 -6.89 7.47 -8.67
N ASP A 85 -6.72 8.16 -9.80
CA ASP A 85 -7.01 7.57 -11.13
C ASP A 85 -6.09 6.38 -11.43
N ALA A 86 -4.80 6.49 -11.07
CA ALA A 86 -3.84 5.43 -11.29
C ALA A 86 -4.06 4.24 -10.34
N VAL A 87 -4.44 4.51 -9.09
CA VAL A 87 -4.84 3.48 -8.11
C VAL A 87 -6.09 2.74 -8.58
N ALA A 88 -7.09 3.47 -9.11
CA ALA A 88 -8.31 2.88 -9.66
C ALA A 88 -7.98 1.97 -10.85
N ALA A 89 -7.16 2.44 -11.80
CA ALA A 89 -6.71 1.65 -12.93
C ALA A 89 -5.92 0.39 -12.51
N PHE A 90 -5.17 0.47 -11.40
CA PHE A 90 -4.48 -0.69 -10.83
C PHE A 90 -5.49 -1.74 -10.32
N VAL A 91 -6.50 -1.32 -9.56
CA VAL A 91 -7.57 -2.19 -9.06
C VAL A 91 -8.38 -2.80 -10.22
N GLU A 92 -8.77 -1.99 -11.21
CA GLU A 92 -9.57 -2.41 -12.37
C GLU A 92 -8.82 -3.39 -13.28
N SER A 93 -7.49 -3.34 -13.30
CA SER A 93 -6.66 -4.35 -13.98
C SER A 93 -6.69 -5.73 -13.30
N GLY A 94 -7.45 -5.88 -12.22
CA GLY A 94 -7.60 -7.13 -11.47
C GLY A 94 -6.50 -7.34 -10.43
N ARG A 95 -5.78 -6.28 -10.04
CA ARG A 95 -4.75 -6.31 -9.00
C ARG A 95 -5.28 -5.77 -7.68
N THR A 96 -4.55 -6.01 -6.60
CA THR A 96 -4.99 -5.71 -5.24
C THR A 96 -4.29 -4.49 -4.66
N VAL A 97 -5.02 -3.61 -3.98
CA VAL A 97 -4.43 -2.51 -3.20
C VAL A 97 -4.74 -2.74 -1.72
N VAL A 98 -3.73 -2.77 -0.86
CA VAL A 98 -3.90 -2.88 0.59
C VAL A 98 -3.72 -1.50 1.21
N LEU A 99 -4.80 -0.96 1.76
CA LEU A 99 -4.84 0.35 2.37
C LEU A 99 -4.33 0.28 3.82
N GLY A 100 -3.18 0.90 4.05
CA GLY A 100 -2.62 1.14 5.36
C GLY A 100 -3.42 2.20 6.10
N LEU A 101 -4.35 1.76 6.95
CA LEU A 101 -5.32 2.64 7.64
C LEU A 101 -5.19 2.60 9.15
N VAL A 102 -4.48 1.61 9.70
CA VAL A 102 -4.30 1.46 11.15
C VAL A 102 -2.93 2.03 11.58
N PRO A 103 -2.87 2.90 12.61
CA PRO A 103 -1.60 3.46 13.08
C PRO A 103 -0.60 2.39 13.54
N VAL A 104 0.69 2.59 13.25
CA VAL A 104 1.76 1.63 13.61
C VAL A 104 2.18 1.70 15.07
N THR A 105 1.83 2.78 15.77
CA THR A 105 2.03 2.96 17.21
C THR A 105 0.73 3.35 17.88
N ALA A 106 0.58 3.04 19.18
CA ALA A 106 -0.63 3.36 19.93
C ALA A 106 -0.88 4.88 19.91
N PRO A 107 -1.97 5.34 19.28
CA PRO A 107 -2.37 6.75 19.37
C PRO A 107 -2.96 7.03 20.76
N GLU A 108 -3.11 8.31 21.10
CA GLU A 108 -3.80 8.73 22.34
C GLU A 108 -5.23 8.18 22.41
N ARG A 109 -5.91 8.13 21.26
CA ARG A 109 -7.23 7.51 21.09
C ARG A 109 -7.15 6.47 19.98
N ALA A 110 -7.34 5.20 20.34
CA ALA A 110 -7.44 4.13 19.36
C ALA A 110 -8.67 4.36 18.44
N PRO A 111 -8.52 4.20 17.11
CA PRO A 111 -9.66 4.22 16.22
C PRO A 111 -10.56 3.01 16.46
N SER A 112 -11.86 3.17 16.27
CA SER A 112 -12.80 2.04 16.25
C SER A 112 -12.73 1.29 14.92
N MET A 113 -13.32 0.11 14.87
CA MET A 113 -13.45 -0.66 13.64
C MET A 113 -14.24 0.13 12.57
N GLU A 114 -15.32 0.78 12.98
CA GLU A 114 -16.17 1.61 12.12
C GLU A 114 -15.41 2.81 11.54
N GLU A 115 -14.54 3.45 12.32
CA GLU A 115 -13.71 4.56 11.82
C GLU A 115 -12.73 4.09 10.75
N VAL A 116 -12.10 2.93 10.93
CA VAL A 116 -11.19 2.35 9.93
C VAL A 116 -11.94 1.90 8.68
N ALA A 117 -13.11 1.27 8.84
CA ALA A 117 -13.95 0.84 7.73
C ALA A 117 -14.48 2.04 6.92
N ALA A 118 -14.93 3.10 7.59
CA ALA A 118 -15.36 4.34 6.95
C ALA A 118 -14.22 5.00 6.17
N ALA A 119 -12.98 4.94 6.67
CA ALA A 119 -11.82 5.45 5.95
C ALA A 119 -11.52 4.63 4.67
N ALA A 120 -11.62 3.31 4.72
CA ALA A 120 -11.47 2.45 3.53
C ALA A 120 -12.58 2.72 2.49
N VAL A 121 -13.83 2.86 2.95
CA VAL A 121 -14.97 3.22 2.12
C VAL A 121 -14.75 4.59 1.46
N ALA A 122 -14.32 5.60 2.21
CA ALA A 122 -14.07 6.93 1.67
C ALA A 122 -12.97 6.95 0.61
N VAL A 123 -11.91 6.12 0.76
CA VAL A 123 -10.92 5.94 -0.30
C VAL A 123 -11.56 5.27 -1.52
N THR A 124 -12.31 4.19 -1.32
CA THR A 124 -12.99 3.45 -2.40
C THR A 124 -13.93 4.33 -3.21
N ASP A 125 -14.74 5.15 -2.56
CA ASP A 125 -15.66 6.09 -3.21
C ASP A 125 -14.90 7.14 -4.03
N ARG A 126 -13.75 7.60 -3.54
CA ARG A 126 -12.88 8.53 -4.26
C ARG A 126 -12.18 7.90 -5.47
N LEU A 127 -11.90 6.60 -5.42
CA LEU A 127 -11.38 5.84 -6.56
C LEU A 127 -12.44 5.62 -7.64
N GLY A 128 -13.74 5.68 -7.29
CA GLY A 128 -14.84 5.44 -8.21
C GLY A 128 -15.02 3.97 -8.61
N VAL A 129 -14.34 3.04 -7.93
CA VAL A 129 -14.48 1.59 -8.13
C VAL A 129 -15.71 1.06 -7.39
N PRO A 130 -16.34 -0.05 -7.84
CA PRO A 130 -17.51 -0.61 -7.16
C PRO A 130 -17.18 -1.05 -5.73
N ARG A 131 -18.14 -0.96 -4.81
CA ARG A 131 -17.98 -1.39 -3.40
C ARG A 131 -17.58 -2.86 -3.26
N SER A 132 -17.91 -3.72 -4.23
CA SER A 132 -17.39 -5.09 -4.26
C SER A 132 -15.87 -5.17 -4.25
N ALA A 133 -15.15 -4.12 -4.70
CA ALA A 133 -13.71 -4.03 -4.59
C ALA A 133 -13.22 -4.08 -3.13
N LEU A 134 -13.98 -3.58 -2.14
CA LEU A 134 -13.66 -3.71 -0.71
C LEU A 134 -13.54 -5.16 -0.24
N ARG A 135 -14.21 -6.07 -0.94
CA ARG A 135 -14.13 -7.52 -0.70
C ARG A 135 -13.05 -8.17 -1.56
N ASP A 136 -13.02 -7.83 -2.84
CA ASP A 136 -12.31 -8.62 -3.84
C ASP A 136 -10.89 -8.13 -4.12
N ARG A 137 -10.64 -6.81 -3.96
CA ARG A 137 -9.43 -6.13 -4.47
C ARG A 137 -8.82 -5.10 -3.52
N LEU A 138 -9.49 -4.73 -2.44
CA LEU A 138 -8.97 -3.80 -1.45
C LEU A 138 -8.78 -4.52 -0.11
N GLY A 139 -7.56 -4.43 0.42
CA GLY A 139 -7.22 -4.92 1.75
C GLY A 139 -7.10 -3.78 2.76
N VAL A 140 -7.08 -4.13 4.05
CA VAL A 140 -6.80 -3.18 5.14
C VAL A 140 -5.62 -3.70 5.94
N SER A 141 -4.68 -2.82 6.27
CA SER A 141 -3.50 -3.16 7.07
C SER A 141 -3.12 -2.02 8.04
N PRO A 142 -2.20 -2.27 8.96
CA PRO A 142 -1.36 -1.21 9.51
C PRO A 142 -0.64 -0.44 8.40
N ALA A 143 -0.34 0.84 8.63
CA ALA A 143 0.31 1.72 7.64
C ALA A 143 1.72 1.26 7.23
N CYS A 144 2.44 0.57 8.12
CA CYS A 144 3.77 0.01 7.90
C CYS A 144 4.03 -1.11 8.93
N GLY A 145 5.27 -1.59 9.01
CA GLY A 145 5.69 -2.59 9.99
C GLY A 145 5.51 -2.14 11.44
N LEU A 146 5.10 -3.08 12.30
CA LEU A 146 4.81 -2.85 13.73
C LEU A 146 6.04 -3.04 14.64
N ALA A 147 7.27 -2.98 14.11
CA ALA A 147 8.50 -3.25 14.86
C ALA A 147 8.68 -2.33 16.09
N ASN A 148 8.16 -1.10 16.00
CA ASN A 148 8.23 -0.09 17.07
C ASN A 148 6.96 -0.04 17.95
N ALA A 149 5.98 -0.92 17.71
CA ALA A 149 4.76 -0.99 18.50
C ALA A 149 4.99 -1.72 19.82
N THR A 150 4.19 -1.39 20.84
CA THR A 150 4.05 -2.30 21.98
C THR A 150 3.35 -3.59 21.52
N GLY A 151 3.65 -4.73 22.13
CA GLY A 151 3.01 -5.99 21.78
C GLY A 151 1.48 -5.96 21.98
N GLN A 152 0.97 -5.15 22.92
CA GLN A 152 -0.46 -4.90 23.08
C GLN A 152 -1.02 -4.18 21.87
N TRP A 153 -0.40 -3.07 21.45
CA TRP A 153 -0.86 -2.32 20.30
C TRP A 153 -0.80 -3.14 19.01
N ALA A 154 0.27 -3.91 18.80
CA ALA A 154 0.39 -4.75 17.62
C ALA A 154 -0.79 -5.73 17.48
N ARG A 155 -1.25 -6.35 18.58
CA ARG A 155 -2.45 -7.21 18.58
C ARG A 155 -3.72 -6.43 18.27
N THR A 156 -3.89 -5.25 18.87
CA THR A 156 -5.05 -4.38 18.59
C THR A 156 -5.07 -3.94 17.14
N ALA A 157 -3.94 -3.51 16.59
CA ALA A 157 -3.85 -3.00 15.23
C ALA A 157 -4.17 -4.07 14.17
N VAL A 158 -3.59 -5.28 14.33
CA VAL A 158 -3.90 -6.42 13.47
C VAL A 158 -5.36 -6.88 13.65
N GLY A 159 -5.88 -6.85 14.89
CA GLY A 159 -7.29 -7.14 15.18
C GLY A 159 -8.24 -6.20 14.45
N LEU A 160 -8.00 -4.88 14.51
CA LEU A 160 -8.80 -3.89 13.79
C LEU A 160 -8.80 -4.13 12.28
N ALA A 161 -7.61 -4.34 11.69
CA ALA A 161 -7.51 -4.62 10.25
C ALA A 161 -8.27 -5.89 9.85
N ARG A 162 -8.17 -6.96 10.67
CA ARG A 162 -8.92 -8.20 10.48
C ARG A 162 -10.43 -7.97 10.57
N ASP A 163 -10.90 -7.28 11.61
CA ASP A 163 -12.34 -7.11 11.85
C ASP A 163 -13.00 -6.29 10.74
N VAL A 164 -12.30 -5.28 10.21
CA VAL A 164 -12.75 -4.53 9.02
C VAL A 164 -12.81 -5.43 7.78
N ALA A 165 -11.76 -6.22 7.53
CA ALA A 165 -11.74 -7.15 6.40
C ALA A 165 -12.88 -8.19 6.48
N GLU A 166 -13.17 -8.71 7.68
CA GLU A 166 -14.29 -9.62 7.91
C GLU A 166 -15.66 -8.95 7.73
N ALA A 167 -15.77 -7.65 8.00
CA ALA A 167 -16.98 -6.89 7.75
C ALA A 167 -17.22 -6.72 6.23
N PHE A 168 -16.21 -6.30 5.47
CA PHE A 168 -16.30 -6.20 4.00
C PHE A 168 -16.52 -7.55 3.31
N ALA A 169 -15.92 -8.62 3.83
CA ALA A 169 -16.16 -9.97 3.31
C ALA A 169 -17.61 -10.41 3.45
N ARG A 170 -18.30 -10.02 4.52
CA ARG A 170 -19.73 -10.34 4.73
C ARG A 170 -20.63 -9.49 3.85
N ASP A 171 -20.50 -8.17 3.93
CA ASP A 171 -21.32 -7.24 3.17
C ASP A 171 -20.62 -5.88 3.01
N PRO A 172 -20.02 -5.59 1.83
CA PRO A 172 -19.34 -4.33 1.58
C PRO A 172 -20.29 -3.15 1.36
N GLU A 173 -21.58 -3.39 1.17
CA GLU A 173 -22.61 -2.34 0.99
C GLU A 173 -23.25 -1.92 2.33
N ALA A 174 -23.08 -2.72 3.39
CA ALA A 174 -23.66 -2.47 4.71
C ALA A 174 -22.87 -1.45 5.57
N ILE A 175 -21.76 -0.94 5.05
CA ILE A 175 -20.84 0.01 5.71
C ILE A 175 -20.78 1.31 4.90
#